data_AF-A0A7Y0DBC3-F1
#
_entry.id   AF-A0A7Y0DBC3-F1
#
_cell.length_a   1.000
_cell.length_b   1.000
_cell.length_c   1.000
_cell.angle_alpha   90.00
_cell.angle_beta   90.00
_cell.angle_gamma   90.00
#
_symmetry.space_group_name_H-M   'P 1'
#
loop_
_entity.id
_entity.type
_entity.pdbx_description
1 polymer ?
#
loop_
_entity_poly.entity_id
_entity_poly.type
_entity_poly.pdbx_seq_one_letter_code
_entity_poly.pdbx_strand_id
1 'polypeptide(L)'
;MDQRRDLPQCLLDAMQAAASSDAFSDGHVSTIAHLTGEKLRGHRFAWPPAEEQRATVVHIDGEAAASDASIERARTEIDLLRELRTRLTSDVVTGRVDVQPIAATLPELDPAEVVADVSAAEDDLDDEAAEFLEDVNA
;
A
#
# COMPACT_ATOMS: atom_id res chain seq x y z
N MET A 1 -23.74 12.19 -8.01
CA MET A 1 -22.85 13.00 -8.87
C MET A 1 -22.93 14.43 -8.38
N ASP A 2 -21.88 14.90 -7.72
CA ASP A 2 -21.86 16.13 -6.94
C ASP A 2 -20.72 17.02 -7.47
N GLN A 3 -21.06 18.13 -8.13
CA GLN A 3 -20.09 19.08 -8.69
C GLN A 3 -19.09 19.59 -7.64
N ARG A 4 -19.41 19.53 -6.34
CA ARG A 4 -18.47 19.90 -5.27
C ARG A 4 -17.36 18.88 -5.03
N ARG A 5 -17.54 17.62 -5.44
CA ARG A 5 -16.58 16.52 -5.28
C ARG A 5 -15.72 16.27 -6.52
N ASP A 6 -16.30 16.45 -7.70
CA ASP A 6 -15.59 16.20 -8.97
C ASP A 6 -14.49 17.24 -9.25
N LEU A 7 -14.69 18.49 -8.80
CA LEU A 7 -13.74 19.61 -8.92
C LEU A 7 -12.38 19.37 -8.22
N PRO A 8 -12.33 18.98 -6.92
CA PRO A 8 -11.07 18.69 -6.26
C PRO A 8 -10.38 17.42 -6.79
N GLN A 9 -11.13 16.42 -7.24
CA GLN A 9 -10.55 15.15 -7.72
C GLN A 9 -9.79 15.36 -9.03
N CYS A 10 -10.38 16.06 -10.01
CA CYS A 10 -9.69 16.39 -11.25
C CYS A 10 -8.39 17.20 -11.03
N LEU A 11 -8.36 18.10 -10.04
CA LEU A 11 -7.15 18.83 -9.67
C LEU A 11 -6.10 17.89 -9.05
N LEU A 12 -6.53 16.99 -8.16
CA LEU A 12 -5.65 16.01 -7.54
C LEU A 12 -5.00 15.10 -8.59
N ASP A 13 -5.79 14.59 -9.53
CA ASP A 13 -5.31 13.73 -10.62
C ASP A 13 -4.30 14.47 -11.51
N ALA A 14 -4.58 15.74 -11.82
CA ALA A 14 -3.65 16.59 -12.58
C ALA A 14 -2.34 16.86 -11.83
N MET A 15 -2.40 17.05 -10.50
CA MET A 15 -1.21 17.24 -9.67
C MET A 15 -0.39 15.94 -9.56
N GLN A 16 -1.05 14.79 -9.43
CA GLN A 16 -0.38 13.49 -9.40
C GLN A 16 0.29 13.18 -10.73
N ALA A 17 -0.40 13.39 -11.85
CA ALA A 17 0.16 13.21 -13.18
C ALA A 17 1.38 14.12 -13.42
N ALA A 18 1.33 15.37 -12.96
CA ALA A 18 2.46 16.28 -13.03
C ALA A 18 3.63 15.81 -12.16
N ALA A 19 3.37 15.29 -10.97
CA ALA A 19 4.41 14.75 -10.08
C ALA A 19 5.06 13.49 -10.68
N SER A 20 4.28 12.55 -11.20
CA SER A 20 4.81 11.33 -11.85
C SER A 20 5.58 11.61 -13.14
N SER A 21 5.37 12.77 -13.76
CA SER A 21 6.06 13.18 -14.98
C SER A 21 7.35 13.98 -14.71
N ASP A 22 7.82 14.00 -13.45
CA ASP A 22 8.95 14.82 -12.99
C ASP A 22 8.78 16.33 -13.25
N ALA A 23 7.53 16.79 -13.45
CA ALA A 23 7.25 18.17 -13.89
C ALA A 23 7.55 19.22 -12.81
N PHE A 24 7.75 18.80 -11.56
CA PHE A 24 8.13 19.66 -10.43
C PHE A 24 9.63 19.63 -10.11
N SER A 25 10.41 18.85 -10.86
CA SER A 25 11.85 18.80 -10.72
C SER A 25 12.50 20.03 -11.34
N ASP A 26 13.33 20.70 -10.54
CA ASP A 26 14.02 21.94 -10.92
C ASP A 26 15.46 21.66 -11.38
N GLY A 27 15.80 20.39 -11.65
CA GLY A 27 17.15 19.96 -12.04
C GLY A 27 18.24 20.15 -10.97
N HIS A 28 17.87 20.66 -9.79
CA HIS A 28 18.76 20.88 -8.66
C HIS A 28 18.86 19.59 -7.84
N VAL A 29 20.04 18.96 -7.85
CA VAL A 29 20.37 17.85 -6.96
C VAL A 29 20.70 18.42 -5.58
N SER A 30 19.67 18.69 -4.78
CA SER A 30 19.81 19.00 -3.35
C SER A 30 19.44 17.78 -2.52
N THR A 31 20.14 17.58 -1.40
CA THR A 31 19.89 16.47 -0.46
C THR A 31 18.45 16.43 0.09
N ILE A 32 17.72 17.56 0.05
CA ILE A 32 16.29 17.62 0.35
C ILE A 32 15.60 18.42 -0.76
N ALA A 33 14.84 17.74 -1.62
CA ALA A 33 13.99 18.40 -2.60
C ALA A 33 12.82 19.11 -1.88
N HIS A 34 12.64 20.40 -2.13
CA HIS A 34 11.55 21.18 -1.53
C HIS A 34 10.81 22.01 -2.58
N LEU A 35 9.53 21.71 -2.75
CA LEU A 35 8.62 22.47 -3.62
C LEU A 35 8.06 23.67 -2.85
N THR A 36 8.69 24.84 -3.01
CA THR A 36 8.19 26.06 -2.38
C THR A 36 6.92 26.55 -3.07
N GLY A 37 6.05 27.26 -2.33
CA GLY A 37 4.83 27.84 -2.91
C GLY A 37 5.09 28.87 -4.01
N GLU A 38 6.28 29.48 -4.05
CA GLU A 38 6.70 30.35 -5.16
C GLU A 38 6.98 29.54 -6.44
N LYS A 39 7.69 28.41 -6.31
CA LYS A 39 7.92 27.47 -7.42
C LYS A 39 6.61 26.90 -7.96
N LEU A 40 5.73 26.43 -7.07
CA LEU A 40 4.42 25.90 -7.45
C LEU A 40 3.58 26.90 -8.26
N ARG A 41 3.61 28.19 -7.91
CA ARG A 41 2.90 29.25 -8.66
C ARG A 41 3.42 29.47 -10.09
N GLY A 42 4.67 29.08 -10.35
CA GLY A 42 5.27 29.15 -11.69
C GLY A 42 4.71 28.10 -12.65
N HIS A 43 4.23 26.97 -12.14
CA HIS A 43 3.69 25.89 -12.96
C HIS A 43 2.31 26.24 -13.54
N ARG A 44 2.06 25.77 -14.76
CA ARG A 44 0.77 25.91 -15.45
C ARG A 44 0.08 24.56 -15.44
N PHE A 45 -1.15 24.54 -14.92
CA PHE A 45 -2.00 23.37 -14.94
C PHE A 45 -3.09 23.55 -16.00
N ALA A 46 -3.40 22.46 -16.71
CA ALA A 46 -4.58 22.45 -17.55
C ALA A 46 -5.82 22.55 -16.67
N TRP A 47 -6.73 23.46 -17.01
CA TRP A 47 -8.00 23.62 -16.33
C TRP A 47 -9.14 23.50 -17.35
N PRO A 48 -9.52 22.26 -17.72
CA PRO A 48 -10.51 22.04 -18.77
C PRO A 48 -11.92 22.44 -18.31
N PRO A 49 -12.90 22.58 -19.23
CA PRO A 49 -14.30 22.86 -18.88
C PRO A 49 -14.89 21.80 -17.94
N ALA A 50 -15.91 22.16 -17.17
CA ALA A 50 -16.51 21.28 -16.16
C ALA A 50 -17.07 19.96 -16.72
N GLU A 51 -17.41 19.91 -18.01
CA GLU A 51 -17.85 18.67 -18.67
C GLU A 51 -16.69 17.70 -18.89
N GLU A 52 -15.56 18.20 -19.38
CA GLU A 52 -14.33 17.42 -19.58
C GLU A 52 -13.75 16.96 -18.24
N GLN A 53 -13.76 17.82 -17.22
CA GLN A 53 -13.34 17.42 -15.86
C GLN A 53 -14.11 16.20 -15.36
N ARG A 54 -15.44 16.18 -15.56
CA ARG A 54 -16.29 15.04 -15.16
C ARG A 54 -16.00 13.81 -15.99
N ALA A 55 -15.81 13.97 -17.30
CA ALA A 55 -15.51 12.85 -18.18
C ALA A 55 -14.18 12.17 -17.77
N THR A 56 -13.17 12.97 -17.43
CA THR A 56 -11.87 12.47 -16.94
C THR A 56 -12.03 11.70 -15.63
N VAL A 57 -12.71 12.27 -14.63
CA VAL A 57 -12.90 11.60 -13.33
C VAL A 57 -13.65 10.28 -13.49
N VAL A 58 -14.74 10.27 -14.26
CA VAL A 58 -15.52 9.04 -14.52
C VAL A 58 -14.67 7.99 -15.23
N HIS A 59 -13.81 8.40 -16.15
CA HIS A 59 -12.93 7.48 -16.85
C HIS A 59 -11.90 6.85 -15.90
N ILE A 60 -11.20 7.66 -15.11
CA ILE A 60 -10.19 7.21 -14.15
C ILE A 60 -10.83 6.31 -13.08
N ASP A 61 -11.96 6.73 -12.49
CA ASP A 61 -12.69 5.92 -11.51
C ASP A 61 -13.13 4.57 -12.13
N GLY A 62 -13.52 4.57 -13.40
CA GLY A 62 -13.88 3.37 -14.14
C GLY A 62 -12.72 2.40 -14.32
N GLU A 63 -11.51 2.91 -14.62
CA GLU A 63 -10.30 2.09 -14.75
C GLU A 63 -9.82 1.57 -13.38
N ALA A 64 -9.95 2.39 -12.33
CA ALA A 64 -9.57 2.02 -10.96
C ALA A 64 -10.52 1.01 -10.30
N ALA A 65 -11.80 0.99 -10.70
CA ALA A 65 -12.84 0.20 -10.02
C ALA A 65 -12.52 -1.30 -9.89
N ALA A 66 -11.89 -1.91 -10.90
CA ALA A 66 -11.52 -3.33 -10.85
C ALA A 66 -10.40 -3.60 -9.82
N SER A 67 -9.43 -2.69 -9.74
CA SER A 67 -8.34 -2.75 -8.76
C SER A 67 -8.88 -2.52 -7.35
N ASP A 68 -9.74 -1.52 -7.17
CA ASP A 68 -10.38 -1.23 -5.87
C ASP A 68 -11.19 -2.42 -5.36
N ALA A 69 -12.00 -3.03 -6.22
CA ALA A 69 -12.75 -4.24 -5.87
C ALA A 69 -11.84 -5.41 -5.45
N SER A 70 -10.68 -5.55 -6.10
CA SER A 70 -9.69 -6.57 -5.75
C SER A 70 -9.03 -6.29 -4.39
N ILE A 71 -8.69 -5.02 -4.13
CA ILE A 71 -8.13 -4.56 -2.85
C ILE A 71 -9.13 -4.79 -1.71
N GLU A 72 -10.40 -4.42 -1.90
CA GLU A 72 -11.45 -4.64 -0.91
C GLU A 72 -11.65 -6.12 -0.59
N ARG A 73 -11.63 -6.97 -1.62
CA ARG A 73 -11.72 -8.43 -1.44
C ARG A 73 -10.53 -8.97 -0.64
N ALA A 74 -9.31 -8.56 -0.99
CA ALA A 74 -8.10 -9.00 -0.29
C ALA A 74 -8.10 -8.54 1.18
N ARG A 75 -8.51 -7.30 1.46
CA ARG A 75 -8.67 -6.79 2.84
C ARG A 75 -9.67 -7.62 3.64
N THR A 76 -10.81 -7.93 3.04
CA THR A 76 -11.83 -8.78 3.67
C THR A 76 -11.29 -10.18 3.98
N GLU A 77 -10.54 -10.78 3.05
CA GLU A 77 -9.92 -12.09 3.24
C GLU A 77 -8.87 -12.07 4.36
N ILE A 78 -8.04 -11.04 4.43
CA ILE A 78 -7.07 -10.83 5.52
C ILE A 78 -7.78 -10.75 6.87
N ASP A 79 -8.88 -10.01 6.95
CA ASP A 79 -9.63 -9.86 8.20
C ASP A 79 -10.27 -11.19 8.64
N LEU A 80 -10.82 -11.95 7.70
CA LEU A 80 -11.33 -13.31 7.97
C LEU A 80 -10.23 -14.26 8.46
N LEU A 81 -9.05 -14.21 7.85
CA LEU A 81 -7.91 -15.04 8.25
C LEU A 81 -7.40 -14.64 9.64
N ARG A 82 -7.41 -13.34 9.98
CA ARG A 82 -7.05 -12.85 11.32
C ARG A 82 -8.05 -13.35 12.36
N GLU A 83 -9.35 -13.25 12.09
CA GLU A 83 -10.38 -13.79 12.97
C GLU A 83 -10.23 -15.31 13.15
N LEU A 84 -10.03 -16.03 12.06
CA LEU A 84 -9.81 -17.48 12.08
C LEU A 84 -8.59 -17.84 12.92
N ARG A 85 -7.45 -17.13 12.74
CA ARG A 85 -6.24 -17.34 13.53
C ARG A 85 -6.54 -17.16 15.02
N THR A 86 -7.18 -16.07 15.41
CA THR A 86 -7.51 -15.80 16.82
C THR A 86 -8.39 -16.91 17.40
N ARG A 87 -9.41 -17.34 16.66
CA ARG A 87 -10.29 -18.43 17.09
C ARG A 87 -9.54 -19.75 17.20
N LEU A 88 -8.73 -20.10 16.19
CA LEU A 88 -7.97 -21.34 16.17
C LEU A 88 -6.97 -21.39 17.33
N THR A 89 -6.27 -20.29 17.63
CA THR A 89 -5.41 -20.20 18.81
C THR A 89 -6.21 -20.44 20.10
N SER A 90 -7.39 -19.84 20.23
CA SER A 90 -8.26 -20.06 21.39
C SER A 90 -8.72 -21.52 21.49
N ASP A 91 -9.14 -22.12 20.38
CA ASP A 91 -9.60 -23.51 20.34
C ASP A 91 -8.46 -24.49 20.63
N VAL A 92 -7.24 -24.21 20.18
CA VAL A 92 -6.04 -25.01 20.50
C VAL A 92 -5.68 -24.89 21.99
N VAL A 93 -5.62 -23.66 22.54
CA VAL A 93 -5.27 -23.43 23.96
C VAL A 93 -6.33 -23.98 24.91
N THR A 94 -7.60 -23.97 24.51
CA THR A 94 -8.70 -24.57 25.27
C THR A 94 -8.82 -26.08 25.07
N GLY A 95 -7.95 -26.70 24.25
CA GLY A 95 -7.95 -28.14 23.97
C GLY A 95 -9.13 -28.63 23.15
N ARG A 96 -9.85 -27.70 22.49
CA ARG A 96 -10.97 -28.01 21.59
C ARG A 96 -10.47 -28.52 20.23
N VAL A 97 -9.24 -28.18 19.87
CA VAL A 97 -8.49 -28.74 18.73
C VAL A 97 -7.29 -29.52 19.28
N ASP A 98 -7.20 -30.79 18.92
CA ASP A 98 -6.11 -31.68 19.34
C ASP A 98 -4.90 -31.52 18.39
N VAL A 99 -3.77 -31.08 18.96
CA VAL A 99 -2.50 -30.86 18.25
C VAL A 99 -1.47 -31.96 18.52
N GLN A 100 -1.72 -32.91 19.43
CA GLN A 100 -0.81 -34.04 19.69
C GLN A 100 -0.46 -34.88 18.46
N PRO A 101 -1.41 -35.28 17.59
CA PRO A 101 -1.07 -36.09 16.41
C PRO A 101 -0.21 -35.32 15.40
N ILE A 102 -0.37 -33.99 15.33
CA ILE A 102 0.44 -33.12 14.48
C ILE A 102 1.85 -33.01 15.05
N ALA A 103 1.97 -32.75 16.36
CA ALA A 103 3.25 -32.65 17.05
C ALA A 103 4.08 -33.95 16.95
N ALA A 104 3.43 -35.11 16.96
CA ALA A 104 4.10 -36.42 16.85
C ALA A 104 4.73 -36.69 15.46
N THR A 105 4.38 -35.92 14.44
CA THR A 105 4.91 -36.06 13.07
C THR A 105 5.99 -35.01 12.75
N LEU A 106 6.18 -34.03 13.64
CA LEU A 106 7.21 -33.00 13.46
C LEU A 106 8.58 -33.60 13.78
N PRO A 107 9.63 -33.27 12.99
CA PRO A 107 11.00 -33.60 13.37
C PRO A 107 11.32 -32.93 14.71
N GLU A 108 12.10 -33.60 15.56
CA GLU A 108 12.65 -32.97 16.77
C GLU A 108 13.62 -31.88 16.33
N LEU A 109 13.15 -30.63 16.31
CA LEU A 109 13.96 -29.45 16.03
C LEU A 109 14.60 -28.99 17.35
N ASP A 110 15.93 -28.82 17.37
CA ASP A 110 16.61 -28.19 18.49
C ASP A 110 16.13 -26.73 18.58
N PRO A 111 15.51 -26.30 19.69
CA PRO A 111 15.05 -24.93 19.86
C PRO A 111 16.14 -23.90 19.55
N ALA A 112 17.40 -24.21 19.82
CA ALA A 112 18.53 -23.32 19.57
C ALA A 112 18.82 -23.06 18.08
N GLU A 113 18.51 -24.00 17.19
CA GLU A 113 18.63 -23.78 15.73
C GLU A 113 17.48 -22.94 15.18
N VAL A 114 16.25 -23.09 15.72
CA VAL A 114 15.06 -22.40 15.18
C VAL A 114 15.04 -20.90 15.51
N VAL A 115 15.52 -20.50 16.70
CA VAL A 115 15.60 -19.06 17.05
C VAL A 115 16.60 -18.30 16.19
N ALA A 116 17.65 -18.96 15.69
CA ALA A 116 18.63 -18.32 14.81
C ALA A 116 18.06 -18.05 13.41
N ASP A 117 17.17 -18.91 12.92
CA ASP A 117 16.53 -18.80 11.61
C ASP A 117 15.42 -17.73 11.60
N VAL A 118 14.62 -17.64 12.66
CA VAL A 118 13.57 -16.60 12.77
C VAL A 118 14.16 -15.21 13.00
N SER A 119 15.23 -15.08 13.78
CA SER A 119 15.89 -13.77 13.96
C SER A 119 16.54 -13.28 12.66
N ALA A 120 17.10 -14.19 11.86
CA ALA A 120 17.65 -13.85 10.56
C ALA A 120 16.55 -13.41 9.58
N ALA A 121 15.41 -14.10 9.57
CA ALA A 121 14.29 -13.75 8.70
C ALA A 121 13.56 -12.46 9.12
N GLU A 122 13.51 -12.12 10.42
CA GLU A 122 12.96 -10.84 10.88
C GLU A 122 13.86 -9.66 10.49
N ASP A 123 15.18 -9.79 10.63
CA ASP A 123 16.14 -8.77 10.20
C ASP A 123 16.10 -8.57 8.67
N ASP A 124 15.98 -9.65 7.88
CA ASP A 124 15.88 -9.58 6.41
C ASP A 124 14.59 -8.88 5.91
N LEU A 125 13.47 -9.03 6.62
CA LEU A 125 12.20 -8.38 6.26
C LEU A 125 12.20 -6.87 6.52
N ASP A 126 12.89 -6.43 7.58
CA ASP A 126 13.05 -5.02 7.90
C ASP A 126 14.02 -4.33 6.90
N ASP A 127 15.04 -5.05 6.43
CA ASP A 127 15.97 -4.57 5.38
C ASP A 127 15.31 -4.54 3.99
N GLU A 128 14.56 -5.57 3.58
CA GLU A 128 13.81 -5.55 2.29
C GLU A 128 12.74 -4.45 2.28
N ALA A 129 12.05 -4.20 3.40
CA ALA A 129 11.07 -3.13 3.50
C ALA A 129 11.71 -1.74 3.40
N ALA A 130 12.95 -1.59 3.90
CA ALA A 130 13.73 -0.36 3.75
C ALA A 130 14.20 -0.14 2.31
N GLU A 131 14.68 -1.18 1.62
CA GLU A 131 15.10 -1.14 0.21
C GLU A 131 13.91 -0.81 -0.71
N PHE A 132 12.74 -1.43 -0.47
CA PHE A 132 11.53 -1.15 -1.24
C PHE A 132 11.04 0.30 -1.09
N LEU A 133 11.24 0.92 0.08
CA LEU A 133 10.92 2.33 0.30
C LEU A 133 11.95 3.27 -0.33
N GLU A 134 13.20 2.83 -0.50
CA GLU A 134 14.26 3.58 -1.18
C GLU A 134 14.04 3.58 -2.70
N ASP A 135 13.66 2.46 -3.29
CA ASP A 135 13.33 2.32 -4.72
C ASP A 135 12.05 3.04 -5.15
N VAL A 136 11.07 3.20 -4.25
CA VAL A 136 9.85 3.99 -4.51
C VAL A 136 10.12 5.50 -4.46
N ASN A 137 11.27 5.92 -3.94
CA ASN A 137 11.65 7.32 -3.74
C ASN A 137 12.86 7.74 -4.61
N ALA A 138 13.33 6.88 -5.52
CA ALA A 138 14.38 7.12 -6.50
C ALA A 138 13.82 7.36 -7.91
#